data_AF-A0A9Q1IDI0-F1
#
_entry.id   AF-A0A9Q1IDI0-F1
#
_cell.length_a   1.000
_cell.length_b   1.000
_cell.length_c   1.000
_cell.angle_alpha   90.00
_cell.angle_beta   90.00
_cell.angle_gamma   90.00
#
_symmetry.space_group_name_H-M   'P 1'
#
loop_
_entity.id
_entity.type
_entity.pdbx_description
1 polymer ?
#
loop_
_entity_poly.entity_id
_entity_poly.type
_entity_poly.pdbx_seq_one_letter_code
_entity_poly.pdbx_strand_id
1 'polypeptide(L)'
;MSSTPLPPTLSAQVSSLPGIWSFSVSELAVSGVEVGRISATDADLGENAKLDYSILEGESGDTFNISTSGREAVITLNKARVGPVTLPGVLSGEGLFTALSVAMATGLPKSCRGDGFVYEGRVTRSLCPDLTRVTCAAPGYSAHAAVDYESRSSYSFSVEVLNPTVDPRFLRRGPFKDRASVRVAVLDADEPPQFSRARYRLDVMENCPPSCTVGRVTAVDPDTGLSGNIRFSIDPQSDPEALFHIAADSGLISTAMELDREYEQWHNLTVIATQRDSPSQVSRVEVAIETLDVNDNAPELDRQYTAALCDTAVAGQVVQVVRAIDKDEGGDYTAVLFSIPPESRARQNFTIRESGGPTASLVLLSSLSSLSRSPSSSLTLQVPLVLRDGVSGLSSTGTVTVSVCPCLRGGAQAGEKDGQTEAEWERETVCLPLPSSSPSPGLSTAALLAILACVATLMAVSALSLSLRRKKRDSLSPLEEDDVRENIITYDDEGGGEADTAAFDIAALQSAPHGARRAYRTLDSRNM
;
A
#
# COMPACT_ATOMS: atom_id res chain seq x y z
N MET A 1 -0.10 -27.99 30.48
CA MET A 1 1.22 -27.93 31.13
C MET A 1 1.93 -26.72 30.55
N SER A 2 2.33 -25.77 31.38
CA SER A 2 2.79 -24.43 30.98
C SER A 2 4.21 -24.47 30.39
N SER A 3 4.39 -24.02 29.16
CA SER A 3 5.69 -23.62 28.63
C SER A 3 5.80 -22.09 28.72
N THR A 4 6.42 -21.63 29.80
CA THR A 4 6.93 -20.27 29.91
C THR A 4 8.03 -20.05 28.84
N PRO A 5 8.07 -18.90 28.15
CA PRO A 5 9.21 -18.55 27.33
C PRO A 5 10.42 -18.38 28.25
N LEU A 6 11.47 -19.15 28.00
CA LEU A 6 12.74 -19.01 28.71
C LEU A 6 13.34 -17.64 28.33
N PRO A 7 13.88 -16.87 29.30
CA PRO A 7 14.74 -15.74 28.97
C PRO A 7 15.98 -16.24 28.21
N PRO A 8 16.64 -15.40 27.39
CA PRO A 8 17.91 -15.77 26.75
C PRO A 8 18.89 -16.19 27.85
N THR A 9 19.16 -17.48 27.91
CA THR A 9 20.01 -18.07 28.93
C THR A 9 21.45 -17.90 28.49
N LEU A 10 22.10 -16.84 28.96
CA LEU A 10 23.55 -16.68 28.89
C LEU A 10 24.20 -17.70 29.84
N SER A 11 24.67 -18.83 29.32
CA SER A 11 25.52 -19.76 30.06
C SER A 11 26.98 -19.58 29.63
N ALA A 12 27.75 -18.80 30.38
CA ALA A 12 29.21 -18.78 30.25
C ALA A 12 29.79 -20.01 30.96
N GLN A 13 30.20 -21.03 30.21
CA GLN A 13 31.06 -22.10 30.72
C GLN A 13 32.51 -21.73 30.39
N VAL A 14 33.29 -21.34 31.39
CA VAL A 14 34.75 -21.19 31.25
C VAL A 14 35.30 -22.58 30.95
N SER A 15 35.85 -22.77 29.74
CA SER A 15 36.35 -24.07 29.30
C SER A 15 37.55 -24.51 30.16
N SER A 16 37.70 -25.82 30.35
CA SER A 16 38.71 -26.47 31.17
C SER A 16 40.14 -26.46 30.57
N LEU A 17 40.37 -25.71 29.49
CA LEU A 17 41.65 -25.62 28.79
C LEU A 17 42.21 -24.19 28.87
N PRO A 18 43.49 -24.01 29.28
CA PRO A 18 44.10 -22.69 29.33
C PRO A 18 44.15 -22.06 27.94
N GLY A 19 43.70 -20.81 27.83
CA GLY A 19 43.74 -20.03 26.59
C GLY A 19 42.56 -20.22 25.62
N ILE A 20 41.49 -20.94 26.01
CA ILE A 20 40.27 -21.09 25.19
C ILE A 20 39.04 -20.58 25.95
N TRP A 21 38.30 -19.66 25.33
CA TRP A 21 37.01 -19.16 25.79
C TRP A 21 35.89 -19.71 24.91
N SER A 22 34.78 -20.11 25.53
CA SER A 22 33.61 -20.66 24.82
C SER A 22 32.35 -19.91 25.22
N PHE A 23 31.63 -19.42 24.21
CA PHE A 23 30.36 -18.71 24.35
C PHE A 23 29.30 -19.32 23.44
N SER A 24 28.05 -18.97 23.67
CA SER A 24 26.93 -19.38 22.83
C SER A 24 25.99 -18.21 22.58
N VAL A 25 25.45 -18.10 21.37
CA VAL A 25 24.48 -17.05 21.00
C VAL A 25 23.38 -17.67 20.15
N SER A 26 22.11 -17.32 20.42
CA SER A 26 20.99 -17.77 19.59
C SER A 26 21.02 -17.08 18.24
N GLU A 27 20.61 -17.77 17.18
CA GLU A 27 20.49 -17.14 15.86
C GLU A 27 19.42 -16.05 15.80
N LEU A 28 18.39 -16.14 16.65
CA LEU A 28 17.39 -15.08 16.82
C LEU A 28 17.95 -13.84 17.55
N ALA A 29 19.24 -13.82 17.93
CA ALA A 29 19.85 -12.70 18.60
C ALA A 29 19.97 -11.49 17.66
N VAL A 30 19.40 -10.36 18.10
CA VAL A 30 19.52 -9.10 17.39
C VAL A 30 20.93 -8.53 17.45
N SER A 31 21.29 -7.74 16.43
CA SER A 31 22.58 -7.03 16.40
C SER A 31 22.79 -6.17 17.65
N GLY A 32 24.01 -6.16 18.19
CA GLY A 32 24.39 -5.39 19.38
C GLY A 32 24.26 -6.14 20.70
N VAL A 33 23.74 -7.37 20.69
CA VAL A 33 23.70 -8.24 21.88
C VAL A 33 25.12 -8.61 22.30
N GLU A 34 25.36 -8.59 23.61
CA GLU A 34 26.59 -9.08 24.24
C GLU A 34 26.63 -10.61 24.18
N VAL A 35 27.66 -11.15 23.52
CA VAL A 35 27.90 -12.59 23.36
C VAL A 35 28.68 -13.14 24.56
N GLY A 36 29.60 -12.35 25.11
CA GLY A 36 30.41 -12.77 26.24
C GLY A 36 31.48 -11.76 26.63
N ARG A 37 32.13 -12.01 27.77
CA ARG A 37 33.22 -11.22 28.33
C ARG A 37 34.46 -12.06 28.48
N ILE A 38 35.59 -11.48 28.11
CA ILE A 38 36.92 -12.03 28.36
C ILE A 38 37.70 -11.06 29.22
N SER A 39 38.61 -11.57 30.04
CA SER A 39 39.44 -10.73 30.89
C SER A 39 40.88 -11.23 30.91
N ALA A 40 41.79 -10.28 31.09
CA ALA A 40 43.20 -10.49 31.30
C ALA A 40 43.67 -9.59 32.44
N THR A 41 44.78 -9.98 33.08
CA THR A 41 45.32 -9.26 34.23
C THR A 41 46.75 -8.82 33.96
N ASP A 42 47.02 -7.54 34.16
CA ASP A 42 48.36 -7.00 34.27
C ASP A 42 48.69 -6.78 35.76
N ALA A 43 49.91 -7.12 36.17
CA ALA A 43 50.37 -7.01 37.55
C ALA A 43 50.77 -5.57 37.93
N ASP A 44 50.92 -4.68 36.94
CA ASP A 44 51.24 -3.27 37.15
C ASP A 44 50.04 -2.48 37.72
N LEU A 45 50.26 -1.20 38.05
CA LEU A 45 49.24 -0.29 38.59
C LEU A 45 49.09 0.96 37.72
N GLY A 46 47.90 1.56 37.73
CA GLY A 46 47.61 2.78 36.98
C GLY A 46 47.52 2.54 35.47
N GLU A 47 47.97 3.50 34.66
CA GLU A 47 47.91 3.44 33.18
C GLU A 47 48.73 2.29 32.59
N ASN A 48 49.75 1.81 33.31
CA ASN A 48 50.56 0.66 32.91
C ASN A 48 49.82 -0.68 33.10
N ALA A 49 48.68 -0.68 33.79
CA ALA A 49 47.83 -1.86 33.98
C ALA A 49 46.67 -1.91 32.98
N LYS A 50 46.56 -0.91 32.10
CA LYS A 50 45.50 -0.82 31.11
C LYS A 50 45.79 -1.80 29.97
N LEU A 51 44.77 -2.50 29.52
CA LEU A 51 44.88 -3.51 28.47
C LEU A 51 43.94 -3.15 27.32
N ASP A 52 44.45 -3.26 26.10
CA ASP A 52 43.69 -3.09 24.87
C ASP A 52 43.47 -4.46 24.22
N TYR A 53 42.25 -4.70 23.76
CA TYR A 53 41.83 -5.97 23.16
C TYR A 53 41.51 -5.77 21.69
N SER A 54 41.93 -6.72 20.86
CA SER A 54 41.64 -6.72 19.43
C SER A 54 41.35 -8.13 18.93
N ILE A 55 40.31 -8.29 18.11
CA ILE A 55 40.06 -9.53 17.39
C ILE A 55 41.09 -9.63 16.28
N LEU A 56 41.86 -10.71 16.29
CA LEU A 56 42.79 -11.07 15.23
C LEU A 56 42.12 -12.04 14.26
N GLU A 57 42.76 -12.20 13.10
CA GLU A 57 42.36 -13.12 12.02
C GLU A 57 41.77 -14.45 12.53
N GLY A 58 40.68 -14.84 11.87
CA GLY A 58 39.86 -15.98 12.22
C GLY A 58 38.54 -15.94 11.45
N GLU A 59 37.61 -16.79 11.85
CA GLU A 59 36.31 -16.92 11.18
C GLU A 59 35.31 -15.82 11.59
N SER A 60 35.74 -14.85 12.40
CA SER A 60 34.92 -13.78 12.99
C SER A 60 34.36 -12.77 11.99
N GLY A 61 34.96 -12.62 10.81
CA GLY A 61 34.52 -11.66 9.78
C GLY A 61 34.17 -10.27 10.32
N ASP A 62 33.18 -9.62 9.71
CA ASP A 62 32.49 -8.45 10.27
C ASP A 62 31.34 -8.86 11.22
N THR A 63 31.30 -10.10 11.72
CA THR A 63 30.16 -10.63 12.49
C THR A 63 30.21 -10.26 13.97
N PHE A 64 31.41 -10.14 14.54
CA PHE A 64 31.60 -9.79 15.96
C PHE A 64 32.43 -8.52 16.11
N ASN A 65 32.07 -7.71 17.09
CA ASN A 65 32.85 -6.55 17.52
C ASN A 65 33.38 -6.78 18.95
N ILE A 66 34.52 -6.19 19.26
CA ILE A 66 35.11 -6.21 20.60
C ILE A 66 35.26 -4.79 21.12
N SER A 67 34.83 -4.56 22.35
CA SER A 67 34.97 -3.27 23.01
C SER A 67 35.58 -3.45 24.39
N THR A 68 36.54 -2.61 24.73
CA THR A 68 37.20 -2.64 26.05
C THR A 68 36.34 -1.91 27.08
N SER A 69 36.05 -2.58 28.19
CA SER A 69 35.34 -2.03 29.35
C SER A 69 36.12 -2.33 30.63
N GLY A 70 36.99 -1.38 31.02
CA GLY A 70 37.87 -1.55 32.18
C GLY A 70 38.95 -2.62 31.94
N ARG A 71 38.95 -3.67 32.77
CA ARG A 71 39.89 -4.82 32.63
C ARG A 71 39.35 -5.95 31.76
N GLU A 72 38.12 -5.81 31.26
CA GLU A 72 37.45 -6.82 30.46
C GLU A 72 37.26 -6.32 29.03
N ALA A 73 37.17 -7.25 28.08
CA ALA A 73 36.63 -6.99 26.76
C ALA A 73 35.27 -7.66 26.60
N VAL A 74 34.34 -6.88 26.04
CA VAL A 74 32.97 -7.28 25.74
C VAL A 74 32.88 -7.58 24.25
N ILE A 75 32.49 -8.82 23.93
CA ILE A 75 32.24 -9.27 22.55
C ILE A 75 30.77 -9.06 22.26
N THR A 76 30.46 -8.36 21.17
CA THR A 76 29.09 -8.07 20.73
C THR A 76 28.84 -8.55 19.31
N LEU A 77 27.60 -8.90 18.99
CA LEU A 77 27.19 -9.16 17.60
C LEU A 77 27.17 -7.85 16.81
N ASN A 78 27.83 -7.83 15.65
CA ASN A 78 27.83 -6.68 14.77
C ASN A 78 26.48 -6.56 14.03
N LYS A 79 26.17 -5.36 13.52
CA LYS A 79 25.06 -5.19 12.57
C LYS A 79 25.46 -5.85 11.26
N ALA A 80 24.66 -6.81 10.77
CA ALA A 80 24.83 -7.36 9.43
C ALA A 80 24.96 -6.20 8.43
N ARG A 81 25.99 -6.24 7.56
CA ARG A 81 26.08 -5.30 6.45
C ARG A 81 24.85 -5.51 5.57
N VAL A 82 23.97 -4.52 5.53
CA VAL A 82 22.90 -4.43 4.54
C VAL A 82 23.58 -4.33 3.17
N GLY A 83 23.61 -5.42 2.42
CA GLY A 83 23.89 -5.34 0.99
C GLY A 83 22.82 -4.47 0.32
N PRO A 84 23.12 -3.75 -0.79
CA PRO A 84 22.15 -2.92 -1.45
C PRO A 84 20.94 -3.78 -1.88
N VAL A 85 19.79 -3.56 -1.24
CA VAL A 85 18.53 -4.09 -1.72
C VAL A 85 18.23 -3.41 -3.04
N THR A 86 18.35 -4.15 -4.14
CA THR A 86 17.99 -3.67 -5.46
C THR A 86 16.48 -3.75 -5.57
N LEU A 87 15.78 -2.62 -5.38
CA LEU A 87 14.34 -2.53 -5.66
C LEU A 87 14.13 -2.69 -7.17
N PRO A 88 13.39 -3.69 -7.66
CA PRO A 88 13.16 -3.82 -9.09
C PRO A 88 12.03 -2.89 -9.52
N GLY A 89 12.40 -1.86 -10.27
CA GLY A 89 11.62 -1.25 -11.35
C GLY A 89 10.46 -0.34 -10.96
N VAL A 90 10.68 0.98 -11.03
CA VAL A 90 9.65 1.93 -11.48
C VAL A 90 10.13 2.48 -12.81
N LEU A 91 9.39 2.21 -13.88
CA LEU A 91 9.65 2.75 -15.20
C LEU A 91 9.09 4.18 -15.34
N SER A 92 9.96 5.03 -15.89
CA SER A 92 9.70 6.08 -16.88
C SER A 92 8.79 7.27 -16.53
N GLY A 93 9.46 8.41 -16.30
CA GLY A 93 8.96 9.75 -16.61
C GLY A 93 10.15 10.71 -16.64
N GLU A 94 10.40 11.34 -17.78
CA GLU A 94 11.60 12.15 -18.04
C GLU A 94 11.86 13.24 -17.00
N GLY A 95 13.08 13.27 -16.47
CA GLY A 95 13.56 14.33 -15.60
C GLY A 95 14.90 13.93 -14.97
N LEU A 96 15.93 14.73 -15.18
CA LEU A 96 17.25 14.58 -14.57
C LEU A 96 17.13 14.38 -13.04
N PHE A 97 17.59 13.24 -12.51
CA PHE A 97 17.74 13.04 -11.07
C PHE A 97 19.19 12.75 -10.71
N THR A 98 19.76 13.64 -9.89
CA THR A 98 20.91 13.38 -9.03
C THR A 98 20.57 12.23 -8.08
N ALA A 99 21.42 11.21 -8.03
CA ALA A 99 21.29 10.12 -7.08
C ALA A 99 21.40 10.68 -5.64
N LEU A 100 20.28 10.71 -4.91
CA LEU A 100 20.28 10.98 -3.48
C LEU A 100 20.77 9.72 -2.76
N SER A 101 22.08 9.64 -2.54
CA SER A 101 22.68 8.65 -1.65
C SER A 101 22.24 8.97 -0.22
N VAL A 102 21.22 8.26 0.29
CA VAL A 102 20.87 8.33 1.72
C VAL A 102 21.93 7.56 2.50
N ALA A 103 22.94 8.29 2.98
CA ALA A 103 23.80 7.79 4.04
C ALA A 103 22.97 7.74 5.34
N MET A 104 22.59 6.54 5.78
CA MET A 104 22.02 6.32 7.11
C MET A 104 23.12 6.55 8.15
N ALA A 105 23.19 7.77 8.67
CA ALA A 105 23.99 8.11 9.84
C ALA A 105 23.48 7.31 11.05
N THR A 106 24.40 6.63 11.70
CA THR A 106 24.19 5.98 13.00
C THR A 106 23.72 7.00 14.04
N GLY A 107 22.46 6.90 14.45
CA GLY A 107 21.90 7.69 15.54
C GLY A 107 20.72 6.96 16.16
N LEU A 108 20.93 6.43 17.37
CA LEU A 108 19.87 5.99 18.28
C LEU A 108 18.82 7.11 18.47
N PRO A 109 17.51 6.84 18.55
CA PRO A 109 16.60 7.79 19.16
C PRO A 109 16.82 7.80 20.69
N LYS A 110 17.16 8.98 21.19
CA LYS A 110 17.30 9.30 22.62
C LYS A 110 15.96 9.09 23.36
N SER A 111 16.03 8.39 24.48
CA SER A 111 15.34 8.72 25.74
C SER A 111 13.80 8.89 25.72
N CYS A 112 13.06 7.82 26.03
CA CYS A 112 11.84 7.95 26.83
C CYS A 112 12.25 8.07 28.31
N ARG A 113 12.25 9.30 28.84
CA ARG A 113 12.44 9.57 30.26
C ARG A 113 11.07 9.82 30.89
N GLY A 114 10.70 8.96 31.83
CA GLY A 114 9.57 9.14 32.74
C GLY A 114 9.90 8.36 34.01
N ASP A 115 10.38 9.09 35.02
CA ASP A 115 10.74 8.54 36.32
C ASP A 115 9.53 7.98 37.08
N GLY A 116 9.70 6.85 37.77
CA GLY A 116 9.09 6.62 39.09
C GLY A 116 7.97 5.57 39.24
N PHE A 117 8.39 4.41 39.76
CA PHE A 117 7.71 3.50 40.71
C PHE A 117 6.54 2.58 40.30
N VAL A 118 6.79 1.29 40.56
CA VAL A 118 5.87 0.15 40.61
C VAL A 118 5.14 0.14 41.96
N TYR A 119 3.84 -0.15 42.01
CA TYR A 119 3.25 -1.31 42.73
C TYR A 119 1.71 -1.40 42.60
N GLU A 120 1.28 -2.64 42.40
CA GLU A 120 -0.05 -3.25 42.62
C GLU A 120 -1.27 -2.87 41.76
N GLY A 121 -1.74 -3.88 41.01
CA GLY A 121 -3.14 -4.30 41.03
C GLY A 121 -4.14 -3.54 40.15
N ARG A 122 -4.66 -4.25 39.14
CA ARG A 122 -5.81 -3.93 38.26
C ARG A 122 -5.63 -2.81 37.23
N VAL A 123 -5.49 -3.24 35.98
CA VAL A 123 -5.81 -2.42 34.80
C VAL A 123 -7.34 -2.35 34.64
N THR A 124 -7.94 -1.22 34.99
CA THR A 124 -9.31 -0.86 34.57
C THR A 124 -9.29 -0.19 33.21
N ARG A 125 -10.06 -0.75 32.27
CA ARG A 125 -10.41 -0.23 30.94
C ARG A 125 -11.11 1.14 31.01
N SER A 126 -10.96 1.93 29.94
CA SER A 126 -11.76 3.08 29.45
C SER A 126 -10.88 4.33 29.27
N LEU A 127 -10.83 5.08 28.15
CA LEU A 127 -11.67 5.17 26.95
C LEU A 127 -10.80 5.45 25.70
N CYS A 128 -10.96 4.65 24.65
CA CYS A 128 -10.85 5.08 23.25
C CYS A 128 -12.07 4.50 22.53
N PRO A 129 -13.05 5.32 22.10
CA PRO A 129 -14.13 4.87 21.24
C PRO A 129 -13.66 4.87 19.77
N ASP A 130 -13.98 3.80 19.05
CA ASP A 130 -13.95 3.66 17.59
C ASP A 130 -12.62 3.83 16.83
N LEU A 131 -11.70 2.89 17.02
CA LEU A 131 -10.88 2.38 15.91
C LEU A 131 -10.60 0.89 16.15
N THR A 132 -11.43 0.02 15.58
CA THR A 132 -11.25 -1.43 15.63
C THR A 132 -10.09 -1.85 14.73
N ARG A 133 -9.01 -2.33 15.37
CA ARG A 133 -7.79 -2.94 14.82
C ARG A 133 -6.84 -2.02 14.04
N VAL A 134 -6.02 -1.28 14.78
CA VAL A 134 -4.65 -0.99 14.30
C VAL A 134 -3.82 -2.25 14.55
N THR A 135 -3.83 -3.16 13.59
CA THR A 135 -2.67 -4.04 13.38
C THR A 135 -1.52 -3.13 12.97
N CYS A 136 -0.54 -2.94 13.84
CA CYS A 136 0.77 -2.48 13.42
C CYS A 136 1.41 -3.62 12.59
N ALA A 137 0.92 -3.82 11.36
CA ALA A 137 1.67 -4.55 10.35
C ALA A 137 2.74 -3.57 9.85
N ALA A 138 3.90 -3.57 10.52
CA ALA A 138 5.08 -3.02 9.89
C ALA A 138 5.34 -3.86 8.62
N PRO A 139 5.52 -3.24 7.44
CA PRO A 139 5.89 -3.98 6.25
C PRO A 139 7.31 -4.53 6.44
N GLY A 140 7.44 -5.85 6.54
CA GLY A 140 8.56 -6.61 5.97
C GLY A 140 9.99 -6.32 6.41
N TYR A 141 10.25 -5.71 7.57
CA TYR A 141 11.62 -5.65 8.09
C TYR A 141 11.86 -6.77 9.09
N SER A 142 12.22 -7.95 8.59
CA SER A 142 13.00 -8.90 9.38
C SER A 142 14.30 -8.17 9.74
N ALA A 143 14.52 -7.90 11.03
CA ALA A 143 15.86 -7.61 11.49
C ALA A 143 16.71 -8.82 11.09
N HIS A 144 17.53 -8.69 10.05
CA HIS A 144 18.35 -9.81 9.62
C HIS A 144 19.20 -10.26 10.81
N ALA A 145 19.00 -11.51 11.21
CA ALA A 145 19.81 -12.16 12.22
C ALA A 145 21.28 -12.00 11.82
N ALA A 146 22.13 -11.61 12.78
CA ALA A 146 23.55 -11.40 12.51
C ALA A 146 24.30 -12.74 12.29
N VAL A 147 23.69 -13.83 12.74
CA VAL A 147 24.15 -15.21 12.66
C VAL A 147 22.97 -16.10 12.27
N ASP A 148 23.24 -17.17 11.55
CA ASP A 148 22.26 -18.12 11.00
C ASP A 148 22.87 -19.51 11.22
N TYR A 149 22.16 -20.38 11.95
CA TYR A 149 22.65 -21.68 12.37
C TYR A 149 22.78 -22.66 11.18
N GLU A 150 21.79 -22.69 10.29
CA GLU A 150 21.73 -23.52 9.08
C GLU A 150 22.92 -23.22 8.18
N SER A 151 23.29 -21.94 8.08
CA SER A 151 24.48 -21.50 7.35
C SER A 151 25.77 -21.83 8.10
N ARG A 152 25.82 -21.53 9.41
CA ARG A 152 27.02 -21.73 10.23
C ARG A 152 26.72 -21.87 11.72
N SER A 153 26.89 -23.08 12.24
CA SER A 153 26.65 -23.41 13.65
C SER A 153 27.76 -23.02 14.64
N SER A 154 28.94 -22.58 14.17
CA SER A 154 29.99 -22.09 15.07
C SER A 154 31.01 -21.17 14.41
N TYR A 155 31.59 -20.30 15.23
CA TYR A 155 32.66 -19.37 14.86
C TYR A 155 33.88 -19.59 15.76
N SER A 156 35.08 -19.51 15.19
CA SER A 156 36.33 -19.50 15.97
C SER A 156 37.27 -18.41 15.51
N PHE A 157 37.76 -17.61 16.45
CA PHE A 157 38.70 -16.51 16.19
C PHE A 157 39.67 -16.33 17.35
N SER A 158 40.78 -15.63 17.10
CA SER A 158 41.77 -15.33 18.13
C SER A 158 41.63 -13.89 18.60
N VAL A 159 41.82 -13.65 19.90
CA VAL A 159 41.83 -12.31 20.47
C VAL A 159 43.21 -12.04 21.03
N GLU A 160 43.80 -10.90 20.65
CA GLU A 160 45.03 -10.38 21.24
C GLU A 160 44.67 -9.38 22.32
N VAL A 161 45.31 -9.54 23.47
CA VAL A 161 45.36 -8.51 24.50
C VAL A 161 46.77 -7.93 24.52
N LEU A 162 46.89 -6.61 24.49
CA LEU A 162 48.17 -5.92 24.53
C LEU A 162 48.14 -4.86 25.63
N ASN A 163 49.30 -4.66 26.27
CA ASN A 163 49.51 -3.50 27.12
C ASN A 163 50.04 -2.35 26.25
N PRO A 164 49.27 -1.27 26.04
CA PRO A 164 49.69 -0.16 25.18
C PRO A 164 50.73 0.74 25.86
N THR A 165 50.81 0.71 27.19
CA THR A 165 51.66 1.62 27.98
C THR A 165 52.78 0.83 28.66
N VAL A 166 53.83 0.55 27.89
CA VAL A 166 55.00 -0.18 28.36
C VAL A 166 56.14 0.78 28.67
N ASP A 167 56.75 0.66 29.85
CA ASP A 167 57.94 1.43 30.19
C ASP A 167 59.12 1.03 29.25
N PRO A 168 59.76 2.01 28.57
CA PRO A 168 60.84 1.77 27.61
C PRO A 168 61.99 0.89 28.12
N ARG A 169 62.22 0.87 29.45
CA ARG A 169 63.27 0.06 30.09
C ARG A 169 63.01 -1.44 29.97
N PHE A 170 61.76 -1.86 29.80
CA PHE A 170 61.38 -3.27 29.76
C PHE A 170 61.05 -3.78 28.36
N LEU A 171 61.13 -2.95 27.31
CA LEU A 171 60.84 -3.34 25.92
C LEU A 171 61.61 -4.58 25.43
N ARG A 172 62.77 -4.90 26.04
CA ARG A 172 63.58 -6.10 25.71
C ARG A 172 63.17 -7.37 26.46
N ARG A 173 62.23 -7.29 27.41
CA ARG A 173 61.87 -8.40 28.32
C ARG A 173 60.76 -9.30 27.81
N GLY A 174 60.11 -8.98 26.70
CA GLY A 174 59.17 -9.90 26.07
C GLY A 174 58.07 -9.21 25.29
N PRO A 175 57.19 -9.98 24.63
CA PRO A 175 55.97 -9.45 24.05
C PRO A 175 55.04 -9.01 25.19
N PHE A 176 54.69 -7.73 25.26
CA PHE A 176 53.66 -7.19 26.17
C PHE A 176 52.25 -7.43 25.62
N LYS A 177 52.05 -8.67 25.18
CA LYS A 177 50.81 -9.13 24.57
C LYS A 177 50.64 -10.63 24.78
N ASP A 178 49.39 -11.04 24.88
CA ASP A 178 48.98 -12.44 24.97
C ASP A 178 47.83 -12.70 24.00
N ARG A 179 47.58 -13.98 23.69
CA ARG A 179 46.52 -14.39 22.78
C ARG A 179 45.69 -15.52 23.37
N ALA A 180 44.38 -15.41 23.19
CA ALA A 180 43.42 -16.46 23.53
C ALA A 180 42.58 -16.82 22.31
N SER A 181 42.14 -18.08 22.23
CA SER A 181 41.18 -18.53 21.24
C SER A 181 39.77 -18.38 21.79
N VAL A 182 38.86 -17.83 21.00
CA VAL A 182 37.44 -17.71 21.31
C VAL A 182 36.66 -18.62 20.36
N ARG A 183 35.74 -19.41 20.92
CA ARG A 183 34.76 -20.19 20.18
C ARG A 183 33.37 -19.71 20.55
N VAL A 184 32.57 -19.36 19.54
CA VAL A 184 31.16 -18.99 19.70
C VAL A 184 30.32 -20.04 19.01
N ALA A 185 29.52 -20.79 19.76
CA ALA A 185 28.50 -21.68 19.21
C ALA A 185 27.25 -20.87 18.87
N VAL A 186 26.69 -21.08 17.68
CA VAL A 186 25.35 -20.58 17.35
C VAL A 186 24.35 -21.62 17.86
N LEU A 187 23.35 -21.17 18.59
CA LEU A 187 22.26 -22.01 19.08
C LEU A 187 21.09 -21.90 18.12
N ASP A 188 20.74 -23.07 17.58
CA ASP A 188 19.56 -23.37 16.78
C ASP A 188 18.27 -22.93 17.49
N ALA A 189 17.38 -22.26 16.77
CA ALA A 189 16.08 -21.81 17.25
C ALA A 189 15.03 -21.77 16.13
N ASP A 190 13.98 -22.58 16.31
CA ASP A 190 12.81 -22.73 15.44
C ASP A 190 12.36 -21.44 14.73
N GLU A 191 12.46 -21.44 13.40
CA GLU A 191 12.13 -20.33 12.52
C GLU A 191 10.84 -20.58 11.72
N PRO A 192 10.14 -19.53 11.24
CA PRO A 192 8.96 -19.71 10.41
C PRO A 192 9.32 -20.20 9.00
N PRO A 193 8.38 -20.86 8.29
CA PRO A 193 8.60 -21.31 6.91
C PRO A 193 9.08 -20.19 6.00
N GLN A 194 10.08 -20.45 5.17
CA GLN A 194 10.61 -19.49 4.22
C GLN A 194 10.11 -19.78 2.80
N PHE A 195 9.44 -18.81 2.18
CA PHE A 195 9.07 -18.91 0.77
C PHE A 195 10.31 -18.79 -0.14
N SER A 196 10.32 -19.56 -1.22
CA SER A 196 11.43 -19.55 -2.20
C SER A 196 11.62 -18.23 -2.96
N ARG A 197 10.61 -17.36 -2.94
CA ARG A 197 10.61 -16.04 -3.57
C ARG A 197 9.93 -15.05 -2.64
N ALA A 198 10.39 -13.80 -2.66
CA ALA A 198 9.77 -12.70 -1.91
C ALA A 198 8.41 -12.25 -2.49
N ARG A 199 8.16 -12.54 -3.78
CA ARG A 199 6.88 -12.29 -4.47
C ARG A 199 6.72 -13.24 -5.66
N TYR A 200 5.49 -13.59 -5.98
CA TYR A 200 5.15 -14.41 -7.15
C TYR A 200 4.33 -13.59 -8.16
N ARG A 201 4.58 -13.85 -9.44
CA ARG A 201 3.74 -13.40 -10.55
C ARG A 201 3.34 -14.63 -11.34
N LEU A 202 2.04 -14.82 -11.50
CA LEU A 202 1.42 -15.94 -12.20
C LEU A 202 0.39 -15.38 -13.18
N ASP A 203 0.00 -16.19 -14.15
CA ASP A 203 -0.97 -15.84 -15.17
C ASP A 203 -1.98 -16.97 -15.41
N VAL A 204 -3.17 -16.61 -15.86
CA VAL A 204 -4.24 -17.55 -16.22
C VAL A 204 -5.15 -16.94 -17.27
N MET A 205 -5.64 -17.73 -18.21
CA MET A 205 -6.62 -17.25 -19.21
C MET A 205 -8.00 -17.04 -18.55
N GLU A 206 -8.76 -16.04 -18.99
CA GLU A 206 -10.10 -15.75 -18.42
C GLU A 206 -11.10 -16.89 -18.63
N ASN A 207 -11.12 -17.48 -19.83
CA ASN A 207 -11.99 -18.59 -20.19
C ASN A 207 -11.60 -19.95 -19.56
N CYS A 208 -10.69 -19.95 -18.58
CA CYS A 208 -10.24 -21.18 -17.96
C CYS A 208 -11.34 -21.72 -17.03
N PRO A 209 -11.80 -22.97 -17.23
CA PRO A 209 -12.85 -23.53 -16.40
C PRO A 209 -12.42 -23.61 -14.92
N PRO A 210 -13.38 -23.76 -13.99
CA PRO A 210 -13.08 -23.98 -12.58
C PRO A 210 -12.10 -25.14 -12.38
N SER A 211 -11.19 -24.99 -11.42
CA SER A 211 -10.08 -25.91 -11.14
C SER A 211 -8.93 -25.88 -12.15
N CYS A 212 -8.84 -24.84 -12.99
CA CYS A 212 -7.67 -24.60 -13.79
C CYS A 212 -6.43 -24.32 -12.94
N THR A 213 -5.27 -24.83 -13.34
CA THR A 213 -4.02 -24.58 -12.63
C THR A 213 -3.47 -23.21 -13.02
N VAL A 214 -3.32 -22.31 -12.04
CA VAL A 214 -2.70 -20.99 -12.21
C VAL A 214 -1.19 -21.08 -12.01
N GLY A 215 -0.77 -21.80 -10.97
CA GLY A 215 0.65 -21.94 -10.65
C GLY A 215 0.87 -22.54 -9.28
N ARG A 216 2.08 -22.40 -8.73
CA ARG A 216 2.42 -22.94 -7.42
C ARG A 216 3.39 -22.04 -6.66
N VAL A 217 3.13 -21.88 -5.38
CA VAL A 217 4.09 -21.32 -4.43
C VAL A 217 4.86 -22.44 -3.72
N THR A 218 6.10 -22.17 -3.33
CA THR A 218 6.93 -23.11 -2.58
C THR A 218 7.55 -22.44 -1.38
N ALA A 219 7.53 -23.14 -0.25
CA ALA A 219 8.20 -22.77 0.98
C ALA A 219 8.92 -23.98 1.57
N VAL A 220 9.97 -23.72 2.33
CA VAL A 220 10.75 -24.70 3.07
C VAL A 220 10.87 -24.26 4.51
N ASP A 221 10.93 -25.22 5.41
CA ASP A 221 11.27 -25.00 6.79
C ASP A 221 12.79 -24.84 6.89
N PRO A 222 13.34 -23.69 7.30
CA PRO A 222 14.80 -23.48 7.30
C PRO A 222 15.51 -24.47 8.22
N ASP A 223 14.96 -24.77 9.40
CA ASP A 223 15.55 -25.65 10.42
C ASP A 223 15.74 -27.09 9.91
N THR A 224 14.77 -27.60 9.13
CA THR A 224 14.77 -28.98 8.64
C THR A 224 15.12 -29.11 7.16
N GLY A 225 15.03 -28.03 6.40
CA GLY A 225 15.09 -28.01 4.93
C GLY A 225 13.91 -28.70 4.24
N LEU A 226 12.85 -29.07 4.96
CA LEU A 226 11.73 -29.86 4.44
C LEU A 226 10.48 -29.00 4.20
N SER A 227 9.64 -29.41 3.24
CA SER A 227 8.34 -28.77 2.98
C SER A 227 7.14 -29.57 3.47
N GLY A 228 7.34 -30.83 3.88
CA GLY A 228 6.24 -31.76 4.21
C GLY A 228 5.44 -31.38 5.46
N ASN A 229 6.04 -30.57 6.34
CA ASN A 229 5.42 -30.08 7.56
C ASN A 229 4.75 -28.71 7.38
N ILE A 230 4.72 -28.17 6.16
CA ILE A 230 4.11 -26.88 5.87
C ILE A 230 2.67 -27.09 5.39
N ARG A 231 1.80 -26.15 5.74
CA ARG A 231 0.44 -26.03 5.23
C ARG A 231 0.25 -24.65 4.61
N PHE A 232 -0.27 -24.62 3.40
CA PHE A 232 -0.58 -23.39 2.68
C PHE A 232 -2.07 -23.00 2.79
N SER A 233 -2.34 -21.71 2.83
CA SER A 233 -3.70 -21.13 2.75
C SER A 233 -3.67 -19.73 2.14
N ILE A 234 -4.76 -19.30 1.52
CA ILE A 234 -4.94 -17.92 1.05
C ILE A 234 -5.54 -17.09 2.21
N ASP A 235 -5.07 -15.86 2.41
CA ASP A 235 -5.69 -14.92 3.32
C ASP A 235 -7.08 -14.50 2.79
N PRO A 236 -8.18 -14.79 3.50
CA PRO A 236 -9.52 -14.45 3.03
C PRO A 236 -9.76 -12.94 2.81
N GLN A 237 -8.92 -12.07 3.40
CA GLN A 237 -9.00 -10.64 3.15
C GLN A 237 -8.44 -10.24 1.78
N SER A 238 -7.53 -11.04 1.22
CA SER A 238 -6.94 -10.82 -0.10
C SER A 238 -7.74 -11.45 -1.25
N ASP A 239 -8.67 -12.35 -0.91
CA ASP A 239 -9.59 -13.01 -1.85
C ASP A 239 -11.00 -13.13 -1.23
N PRO A 240 -11.73 -12.01 -1.11
CA PRO A 240 -13.03 -11.99 -0.44
C PRO A 240 -14.11 -12.78 -1.19
N GLU A 241 -13.97 -12.91 -2.51
CA GLU A 241 -14.91 -13.64 -3.38
C GLU A 241 -14.55 -15.13 -3.52
N ALA A 242 -13.41 -15.55 -2.94
CA ALA A 242 -12.88 -16.90 -3.04
C ALA A 242 -12.70 -17.36 -4.50
N LEU A 243 -12.18 -16.48 -5.35
CA LEU A 243 -11.91 -16.74 -6.76
C LEU A 243 -10.83 -17.80 -6.95
N PHE A 244 -9.96 -18.00 -5.94
CA PHE A 244 -8.85 -18.94 -5.99
C PHE A 244 -8.88 -19.98 -4.88
N HIS A 245 -8.36 -21.15 -5.20
CA HIS A 245 -8.09 -22.22 -4.26
C HIS A 245 -6.60 -22.51 -4.20
N ILE A 246 -6.12 -22.89 -3.02
CA ILE A 246 -4.75 -23.38 -2.83
C ILE A 246 -4.78 -24.76 -2.21
N ALA A 247 -4.04 -25.70 -2.82
CA ALA A 247 -3.83 -27.01 -2.27
C ALA A 247 -2.91 -26.92 -1.05
N ALA A 248 -3.44 -27.29 0.12
CA ALA A 248 -2.78 -27.08 1.42
C ALA A 248 -1.42 -27.78 1.54
N ASP A 249 -1.22 -28.92 0.86
CA ASP A 249 0.00 -29.72 0.94
C ASP A 249 1.05 -29.37 -0.13
N SER A 250 0.62 -28.85 -1.29
CA SER A 250 1.49 -28.64 -2.45
C SER A 250 1.69 -27.18 -2.83
N GLY A 251 0.89 -26.26 -2.28
CA GLY A 251 0.93 -24.84 -2.65
C GLY A 251 0.43 -24.55 -4.07
N LEU A 252 -0.21 -25.53 -4.72
CA LEU A 252 -0.79 -25.38 -6.06
C LEU A 252 -2.01 -24.45 -5.98
N ILE A 253 -1.97 -23.36 -6.74
CA ILE A 253 -3.07 -22.39 -6.86
C ILE A 253 -3.88 -22.74 -8.11
N SER A 254 -5.20 -22.82 -7.94
CA SER A 254 -6.16 -23.08 -9.00
C SER A 254 -7.32 -22.10 -8.95
N THR A 255 -7.99 -21.87 -10.08
CA THR A 255 -9.22 -21.10 -10.11
C THR A 255 -10.35 -21.86 -9.41
N ALA A 256 -11.18 -21.17 -8.64
CA ALA A 256 -12.42 -21.70 -8.06
C ALA A 256 -13.62 -21.44 -8.98
N MET A 257 -13.54 -20.38 -9.78
CA MET A 257 -14.57 -19.91 -10.71
C MET A 257 -13.92 -19.47 -12.03
N GLU A 258 -14.73 -19.27 -13.05
CA GLU A 258 -14.28 -18.61 -14.29
C GLU A 258 -13.93 -17.16 -13.99
N LEU A 259 -12.83 -16.68 -14.57
CA LEU A 259 -12.37 -15.31 -14.41
C LEU A 259 -12.82 -14.51 -15.65
N ASP A 260 -12.94 -13.20 -15.49
CA ASP A 260 -13.35 -12.28 -16.55
C ASP A 260 -12.37 -11.11 -16.51
N ARG A 261 -11.56 -10.96 -17.56
CA ARG A 261 -10.54 -9.92 -17.64
C ARG A 261 -11.17 -8.54 -17.81
N GLU A 262 -12.31 -8.43 -18.49
CA GLU A 262 -13.05 -7.18 -18.64
C GLU A 262 -13.59 -6.68 -17.30
N TYR A 263 -13.88 -7.61 -16.39
CA TYR A 263 -14.27 -7.28 -15.02
C TYR A 263 -13.06 -6.97 -14.13
N GLU A 264 -12.09 -7.88 -14.02
CA GLU A 264 -10.90 -7.71 -13.20
C GLU A 264 -9.67 -8.44 -13.80
N GLN A 265 -8.67 -7.67 -14.23
CA GLN A 265 -7.45 -8.21 -14.82
C GLN A 265 -6.42 -8.69 -13.78
N TRP A 266 -6.34 -8.04 -12.61
CA TRP A 266 -5.26 -8.26 -11.64
C TRP A 266 -5.79 -8.66 -10.28
N HIS A 267 -5.36 -9.84 -9.79
CA HIS A 267 -5.72 -10.32 -8.46
C HIS A 267 -4.47 -10.42 -7.57
N ASN A 268 -4.48 -9.72 -6.44
CA ASN A 268 -3.36 -9.69 -5.49
C ASN A 268 -3.67 -10.53 -4.26
N LEU A 269 -3.15 -11.75 -4.23
CA LEU A 269 -3.34 -12.68 -3.13
C LEU A 269 -2.22 -12.56 -2.10
N THR A 270 -2.58 -12.73 -0.83
CA THR A 270 -1.62 -12.99 0.24
C THR A 270 -1.69 -14.47 0.60
N VAL A 271 -0.64 -15.21 0.29
CA VAL A 271 -0.54 -16.64 0.64
C VAL A 271 0.20 -16.78 1.96
N ILE A 272 -0.34 -17.63 2.83
CA ILE A 272 0.15 -17.93 4.17
C ILE A 272 0.73 -19.34 4.17
N ALA A 273 1.95 -19.49 4.69
CA ALA A 273 2.54 -20.78 5.01
C ALA A 273 2.64 -20.92 6.55
N THR A 274 2.28 -22.09 7.07
CA THR A 274 2.25 -22.37 8.51
C THR A 274 2.80 -23.77 8.77
N GLN A 275 3.66 -23.92 9.77
CA GLN A 275 4.10 -25.26 10.22
C GLN A 275 2.96 -26.00 10.93
N ARG A 276 2.82 -27.31 10.72
CA ARG A 276 1.69 -28.10 11.27
C ARG A 276 1.83 -28.38 12.76
N ASP A 277 3.04 -28.62 13.21
CA ASP A 277 3.41 -28.87 14.61
C ASP A 277 3.53 -27.58 15.42
N SER A 278 3.89 -26.47 14.78
CA SER A 278 3.98 -25.14 15.40
C SER A 278 3.10 -24.10 14.67
N PRO A 279 1.78 -24.05 14.93
CA PRO A 279 0.87 -23.11 14.25
C PRO A 279 1.15 -21.62 14.49
N SER A 280 2.02 -21.28 15.45
CA SER A 280 2.51 -19.91 15.66
C SER A 280 3.56 -19.47 14.64
N GLN A 281 4.24 -20.43 14.00
CA GLN A 281 5.25 -20.19 12.97
C GLN A 281 4.58 -19.98 11.62
N VAL A 282 4.50 -18.71 11.22
CA VAL A 282 3.73 -18.28 10.06
C VAL A 282 4.54 -17.31 9.22
N SER A 283 4.55 -17.53 7.90
CA SER A 283 5.05 -16.58 6.92
C SER A 283 3.98 -16.22 5.89
N ARG A 284 4.16 -15.07 5.24
CA ARG A 284 3.24 -14.53 4.24
C ARG A 284 4.01 -14.11 2.99
N VAL A 285 3.41 -14.27 1.82
CA VAL A 285 3.97 -13.82 0.54
C VAL A 285 2.87 -13.25 -0.36
N GLU A 286 3.23 -12.21 -1.12
CA GLU A 286 2.36 -11.63 -2.15
C GLU A 286 2.45 -12.44 -3.45
N VAL A 287 1.29 -12.73 -4.03
CA VAL A 287 1.13 -13.41 -5.31
C VAL A 287 0.22 -12.55 -6.18
N ALA A 288 0.78 -11.94 -7.22
CA ALA A 288 0.02 -11.23 -8.24
C ALA A 288 -0.35 -12.21 -9.36
N ILE A 289 -1.65 -12.33 -9.65
CA ILE A 289 -2.19 -13.15 -10.72
C ILE A 289 -2.74 -12.22 -11.79
N GLU A 290 -2.27 -12.39 -13.03
CA GLU A 290 -2.75 -11.69 -14.21
C GLU A 290 -3.73 -12.58 -14.98
N THR A 291 -4.93 -12.07 -15.19
CA THR A 291 -5.91 -12.68 -16.09
C THR A 291 -5.55 -12.25 -17.52
N LEU A 292 -5.24 -13.23 -18.37
CA LEU A 292 -4.87 -13.04 -19.77
C LEU A 292 -6.11 -13.00 -20.66
N ASP A 293 -6.04 -12.11 -21.64
CA ASP A 293 -7.11 -11.85 -22.61
C ASP A 293 -7.34 -13.02 -23.56
N VAL A 294 -8.61 -13.29 -23.81
CA VAL A 294 -9.13 -14.18 -24.84
C VAL A 294 -10.22 -13.42 -25.56
N ASN A 295 -10.16 -13.39 -26.89
CA ASN A 295 -11.16 -12.69 -27.68
C ASN A 295 -12.52 -13.42 -27.65
N ASP A 296 -13.35 -13.05 -26.68
CA ASP A 296 -14.68 -13.61 -26.44
C ASP A 296 -15.79 -12.54 -26.45
N ASN A 297 -15.44 -11.25 -26.49
CA ASN A 297 -16.37 -10.17 -26.72
C ASN A 297 -16.49 -9.86 -28.22
N ALA A 298 -17.73 -9.67 -28.68
CA ALA A 298 -17.97 -9.16 -30.03
C ALA A 298 -18.00 -7.62 -29.99
N PRO A 299 -17.53 -6.92 -31.05
CA PRO A 299 -17.51 -5.47 -31.07
C PRO A 299 -18.93 -4.92 -31.04
N GLU A 300 -19.21 -3.95 -30.17
CA GLU A 300 -20.53 -3.33 -30.00
C GLU A 300 -20.50 -1.83 -30.30
N LEU A 301 -21.65 -1.23 -30.59
CA LEU A 301 -21.72 0.23 -30.75
C LEU A 301 -21.46 0.91 -29.39
N ASP A 302 -20.59 1.93 -29.38
CA ASP A 302 -20.22 2.66 -28.14
C ASP A 302 -21.40 3.35 -27.45
N ARG A 303 -22.50 3.56 -28.19
CA ARG A 303 -23.74 4.16 -27.73
C ARG A 303 -24.89 3.86 -28.68
N GLN A 304 -26.09 4.22 -28.26
CA GLN A 304 -27.24 4.26 -29.16
C GLN A 304 -27.15 5.46 -30.11
N TYR A 305 -27.23 5.21 -31.41
CA TYR A 305 -27.15 6.24 -32.44
C TYR A 305 -28.53 6.67 -32.93
N THR A 306 -28.80 7.97 -32.87
CA THR A 306 -29.98 8.61 -33.44
C THR A 306 -29.53 9.74 -34.37
N ALA A 307 -30.16 9.87 -35.53
CA ALA A 307 -29.85 10.89 -36.52
C ALA A 307 -31.12 11.45 -37.15
N ALA A 308 -31.16 12.76 -37.39
CA ALA A 308 -32.23 13.41 -38.13
C ALA A 308 -31.78 13.70 -39.56
N LEU A 309 -32.63 13.40 -40.53
CA LEU A 309 -32.33 13.52 -41.95
C LEU A 309 -33.43 14.30 -42.67
N CYS A 310 -33.04 15.23 -43.54
CA CYS A 310 -33.98 15.91 -44.40
C CYS A 310 -34.64 14.96 -45.39
N ASP A 311 -35.94 15.10 -45.61
CA ASP A 311 -36.64 14.48 -46.74
C ASP A 311 -36.08 14.93 -48.10
N THR A 312 -35.48 16.12 -48.15
CA THR A 312 -34.76 16.71 -49.29
C THR A 312 -33.25 16.43 -49.29
N ALA A 313 -32.76 15.51 -48.45
CA ALA A 313 -31.35 15.14 -48.41
C ALA A 313 -30.89 14.52 -49.74
N VAL A 314 -29.65 14.84 -50.13
CA VAL A 314 -29.04 14.38 -51.37
C VAL A 314 -28.29 13.07 -51.17
N ALA A 315 -28.31 12.21 -52.20
CA ALA A 315 -27.50 11.00 -52.23
C ALA A 315 -26.00 11.34 -52.07
N GLY A 316 -25.29 10.53 -51.29
CA GLY A 316 -23.89 10.74 -50.92
C GLY A 316 -23.68 11.50 -49.60
N GLN A 317 -24.73 12.06 -49.00
CA GLN A 317 -24.62 12.75 -47.70
C GLN A 317 -24.32 11.75 -46.57
N VAL A 318 -23.39 12.11 -45.69
CA VAL A 318 -23.15 11.39 -44.43
C VAL A 318 -24.29 11.70 -43.47
N VAL A 319 -25.02 10.67 -43.06
CA VAL A 319 -26.16 10.73 -42.14
C VAL A 319 -25.67 10.70 -40.69
N GLN A 320 -24.77 9.78 -40.38
CA GLN A 320 -24.25 9.58 -39.03
C GLN A 320 -22.87 8.92 -39.09
N VAL A 321 -21.96 9.29 -38.19
CA VAL A 321 -20.73 8.54 -37.94
C VAL A 321 -20.97 7.65 -36.72
N VAL A 322 -20.71 6.35 -36.86
CA VAL A 322 -20.81 5.36 -35.80
C VAL A 322 -19.42 4.89 -35.36
N ARG A 323 -19.29 4.54 -34.08
CA ARG A 323 -18.10 3.95 -33.48
C ARG A 323 -18.47 2.63 -32.82
N ALA A 324 -17.61 1.64 -33.01
CA ALA A 324 -17.63 0.38 -32.28
C ALA A 324 -16.56 0.38 -31.19
N ILE A 325 -16.80 -0.37 -30.12
CA ILE A 325 -15.85 -0.69 -29.08
C ILE A 325 -15.85 -2.21 -28.96
N ASP A 326 -14.66 -2.80 -28.97
CA ASP A 326 -14.43 -4.16 -28.53
C ASP A 326 -13.88 -4.12 -27.10
N LYS A 327 -14.35 -5.02 -26.23
CA LYS A 327 -13.95 -5.02 -24.81
C LYS A 327 -12.66 -5.80 -24.56
N ASP A 328 -12.28 -6.64 -25.51
CA ASP A 328 -11.04 -7.40 -25.48
C ASP A 328 -9.80 -6.48 -25.56
N GLU A 329 -8.63 -7.03 -25.25
CA GLU A 329 -7.38 -6.29 -25.22
C GLU A 329 -7.04 -5.73 -26.62
N GLY A 330 -6.74 -4.43 -26.67
CA GLY A 330 -6.48 -3.72 -27.92
C GLY A 330 -7.71 -3.07 -28.58
N GLY A 331 -8.90 -3.14 -27.96
CA GLY A 331 -10.20 -2.76 -28.51
C GLY A 331 -10.35 -1.42 -29.26
N ASP A 332 -9.52 -0.39 -28.99
CA ASP A 332 -9.55 0.87 -29.76
C ASP A 332 -8.80 0.80 -31.11
N TYR A 333 -7.96 -0.23 -31.30
CA TYR A 333 -7.12 -0.44 -32.48
C TYR A 333 -7.55 -1.65 -33.31
N THR A 334 -8.53 -2.43 -32.85
CA THR A 334 -9.06 -3.56 -33.60
C THR A 334 -9.88 -3.06 -34.79
N ALA A 335 -9.62 -3.65 -35.96
CA ALA A 335 -10.32 -3.30 -37.19
C ALA A 335 -11.71 -3.95 -37.17
N VAL A 336 -12.75 -3.12 -36.99
CA VAL A 336 -14.13 -3.59 -37.01
C VAL A 336 -14.71 -3.44 -38.42
N LEU A 337 -15.31 -4.51 -38.92
CA LEU A 337 -16.02 -4.54 -40.19
C LEU A 337 -17.50 -4.21 -39.97
N PHE A 338 -18.01 -3.21 -40.68
CA PHE A 338 -19.38 -2.73 -40.56
C PHE A 338 -20.16 -3.03 -41.83
N SER A 339 -21.30 -3.70 -41.68
CA SER A 339 -22.16 -4.02 -42.83
C SER A 339 -23.65 -3.84 -42.51
N ILE A 340 -24.46 -3.54 -43.53
CA ILE A 340 -25.92 -3.61 -43.43
C ILE A 340 -26.34 -5.01 -43.89
N PRO A 341 -27.14 -5.76 -43.11
CA PRO A 341 -27.56 -7.11 -43.49
C PRO A 341 -28.20 -7.13 -44.88
N PRO A 342 -27.90 -8.13 -45.73
CA PRO A 342 -28.35 -8.15 -47.13
C PRO A 342 -29.87 -8.20 -47.28
N GLU A 343 -30.56 -8.81 -46.32
CA GLU A 343 -32.02 -8.89 -46.22
C GLU A 343 -32.68 -7.58 -45.75
N SER A 344 -31.92 -6.61 -45.25
CA SER A 344 -32.48 -5.36 -44.73
C SER A 344 -32.93 -4.41 -45.85
N ARG A 345 -34.17 -3.93 -45.75
CA ARG A 345 -34.69 -2.86 -46.63
C ARG A 345 -33.87 -1.57 -46.54
N ALA A 346 -33.18 -1.36 -45.42
CA ALA A 346 -32.32 -0.19 -45.23
C ALA A 346 -31.20 -0.10 -46.27
N ARG A 347 -30.74 -1.23 -46.82
CA ARG A 347 -29.70 -1.29 -47.85
C ARG A 347 -30.10 -0.64 -49.18
N GLN A 348 -31.40 -0.45 -49.44
CA GLN A 348 -31.87 0.31 -50.61
C GLN A 348 -31.58 1.80 -50.46
N ASN A 349 -31.69 2.32 -49.24
CA ASN A 349 -31.61 3.76 -48.96
C ASN A 349 -30.24 4.16 -48.39
N PHE A 350 -29.54 3.25 -47.73
CA PHE A 350 -28.30 3.54 -46.99
C PHE A 350 -27.18 2.58 -47.35
N THR A 351 -25.95 3.08 -47.24
CA THR A 351 -24.71 2.30 -47.30
C THR A 351 -23.79 2.69 -46.15
N ILE A 352 -22.86 1.82 -45.80
CA ILE A 352 -21.80 2.10 -44.83
C ILE A 352 -20.49 2.33 -45.58
N ARG A 353 -19.74 3.35 -45.16
CA ARG A 353 -18.37 3.63 -45.59
C ARG A 353 -17.42 3.47 -44.41
N GLU A 354 -16.57 2.47 -44.46
CA GLU A 354 -15.60 2.16 -43.40
C GLU A 354 -14.41 3.13 -43.44
N SER A 355 -13.84 3.39 -42.26
CA SER A 355 -12.61 4.17 -42.12
C SER A 355 -11.34 3.32 -42.01
N GLY A 356 -11.48 1.99 -41.85
CA GLY A 356 -10.37 1.05 -41.60
C GLY A 356 -9.95 0.94 -40.13
N GLY A 357 -10.69 1.57 -39.21
CA GLY A 357 -10.54 1.44 -37.76
C GLY A 357 -11.90 1.24 -37.07
N PRO A 358 -12.08 1.67 -35.81
CA PRO A 358 -13.31 1.41 -35.04
C PRO A 358 -14.50 2.29 -35.45
N THR A 359 -14.40 3.07 -36.54
CA THR A 359 -15.46 4.00 -36.97
C THR A 359 -15.92 3.77 -38.40
N ALA A 360 -17.20 4.04 -38.66
CA ALA A 360 -17.77 3.99 -39.98
C ALA A 360 -18.81 5.11 -40.19
N SER A 361 -19.00 5.52 -41.44
CA SER A 361 -19.98 6.54 -41.81
C SER A 361 -21.19 5.89 -42.47
N LEU A 362 -22.39 6.13 -41.93
CA LEU A 362 -23.65 5.84 -42.57
C LEU A 362 -23.94 6.91 -43.62
N VAL A 363 -24.11 6.50 -44.87
CA VAL A 363 -24.27 7.39 -46.03
C VAL A 363 -25.58 7.09 -46.72
N LEU A 364 -26.29 8.15 -47.13
CA LEU A 364 -27.52 8.04 -47.92
C LEU A 364 -27.18 7.66 -49.38
N LEU A 365 -27.78 6.59 -49.90
CA LEU A 365 -27.49 6.06 -51.24
C LEU A 365 -28.46 6.58 -52.31
N SER A 366 -29.71 6.83 -51.93
CA SER A 366 -30.77 7.33 -52.83
C SER A 366 -31.54 8.48 -52.20
N SER A 367 -32.07 9.39 -53.03
CA SER A 367 -32.98 10.44 -52.57
C SER A 367 -34.22 9.82 -51.92
N LEU A 368 -34.64 10.37 -50.77
CA LEU A 368 -35.83 9.91 -50.06
C LEU A 368 -37.10 10.43 -50.75
N SER A 369 -38.21 9.72 -50.56
CA SER A 369 -39.53 10.20 -50.96
C SER A 369 -39.91 11.42 -50.12
N SER A 370 -40.30 12.52 -50.77
CA SER A 370 -40.78 13.72 -50.07
C SER A 370 -41.96 13.39 -49.18
N LEU A 371 -41.92 13.77 -47.91
CA LEU A 371 -43.05 13.60 -46.99
C LEU A 371 -44.13 14.67 -47.27
N SER A 372 -45.40 14.36 -46.93
CA SER A 372 -46.47 15.36 -46.98
C SER A 372 -46.15 16.48 -46.01
N ARG A 373 -46.34 17.74 -46.39
CA ARG A 373 -46.02 18.91 -45.54
C ARG A 373 -47.06 19.13 -44.43
N SER A 374 -47.17 18.16 -43.52
CA SER A 374 -48.04 18.17 -42.34
C SER A 374 -47.19 18.13 -41.05
N PRO A 375 -47.63 18.76 -39.95
CA PRO A 375 -46.84 18.89 -38.72
C PRO A 375 -46.56 17.57 -37.99
N SER A 376 -47.17 16.46 -38.41
CA SER A 376 -47.00 15.09 -37.88
C SER A 376 -46.27 14.13 -38.83
N SER A 377 -45.82 14.61 -40.00
CA SER A 377 -45.13 13.79 -41.00
C SER A 377 -43.67 13.53 -40.62
N SER A 378 -43.42 12.52 -39.79
CA SER A 378 -42.05 12.01 -39.58
C SER A 378 -42.00 10.53 -39.93
N LEU A 379 -40.92 10.13 -40.62
CA LEU A 379 -40.66 8.74 -40.96
C LEU A 379 -39.44 8.27 -40.19
N THR A 380 -39.60 7.31 -39.29
CA THR A 380 -38.49 6.69 -38.57
C THR A 380 -38.03 5.44 -39.30
N LEU A 381 -36.74 5.39 -39.63
CA LEU A 381 -36.08 4.26 -40.26
C LEU A 381 -35.10 3.65 -39.27
N GLN A 382 -35.17 2.34 -39.08
CA GLN A 382 -34.20 1.59 -38.31
C GLN A 382 -33.21 0.95 -39.27
N VAL A 383 -31.94 1.32 -39.15
CA VAL A 383 -30.84 0.77 -39.96
C VAL A 383 -30.08 -0.23 -39.10
N PRO A 384 -30.33 -1.54 -39.24
CA PRO A 384 -29.54 -2.55 -38.57
C PRO A 384 -28.13 -2.59 -39.17
N LEU A 385 -27.13 -2.69 -38.30
CA LEU A 385 -25.71 -2.86 -38.62
C LEU A 385 -25.24 -4.18 -38.04
N VAL A 386 -24.45 -4.93 -38.79
CA VAL A 386 -23.67 -6.06 -38.31
C VAL A 386 -22.24 -5.58 -38.14
N LEU A 387 -21.73 -5.67 -36.92
CA LEU A 387 -20.35 -5.39 -36.55
C LEU A 387 -19.63 -6.73 -36.46
N ARG A 388 -18.49 -6.87 -37.13
CA ARG A 388 -17.66 -8.07 -37.06
C ARG A 388 -16.26 -7.70 -36.63
N ASP A 389 -15.70 -8.48 -35.71
CA ASP A 389 -14.29 -8.42 -35.41
C ASP A 389 -13.49 -8.93 -36.63
N GLY A 390 -12.44 -8.21 -36.98
CA GLY A 390 -11.52 -8.56 -38.05
C GLY A 390 -10.60 -9.74 -37.71
N VAL A 391 -10.43 -10.08 -36.42
CA VAL A 391 -9.52 -11.14 -35.96
C VAL A 391 -10.23 -12.47 -35.73
N SER A 392 -11.21 -12.51 -34.82
CA SER A 392 -11.93 -13.72 -34.42
C SER A 392 -13.15 -14.03 -35.28
N GLY A 393 -13.69 -13.01 -35.96
CA GLY A 393 -14.95 -13.11 -36.71
C GLY A 393 -16.19 -13.12 -35.83
N LEU A 394 -16.06 -12.88 -34.51
CA LEU A 394 -17.20 -12.62 -33.61
C LEU A 394 -18.00 -11.43 -34.15
N SER A 395 -19.31 -11.49 -33.97
CA SER A 395 -20.21 -10.50 -34.59
C SER A 395 -21.37 -10.13 -33.70
N SER A 396 -21.65 -8.83 -33.63
CA SER A 396 -22.82 -8.28 -32.95
C SER A 396 -23.70 -7.49 -33.93
N THR A 397 -24.91 -7.13 -33.49
CA THR A 397 -25.80 -6.28 -34.26
C THR A 397 -26.13 -5.00 -33.51
N GLY A 398 -25.93 -3.86 -34.16
CA GLY A 398 -26.34 -2.54 -33.69
C GLY A 398 -27.50 -1.98 -34.52
N THR A 399 -28.19 -0.96 -34.01
CA THR A 399 -29.24 -0.28 -34.79
C THR A 399 -29.06 1.24 -34.72
N VAL A 400 -29.03 1.88 -35.88
CA VAL A 400 -29.07 3.34 -36.00
C VAL A 400 -30.50 3.76 -36.30
N THR A 401 -31.04 4.68 -35.51
CA THR A 401 -32.39 5.24 -35.73
C THR A 401 -32.29 6.55 -36.51
N VAL A 402 -32.91 6.59 -37.68
CA VAL A 402 -32.90 7.76 -38.56
C VAL A 402 -34.31 8.34 -38.64
N SER A 403 -34.52 9.54 -38.12
CA SER A 403 -35.78 10.27 -38.25
C SER A 403 -35.73 11.18 -39.47
N VAL A 404 -36.59 10.91 -40.46
CA VAL A 404 -36.76 11.75 -41.63
C VAL A 404 -37.86 12.77 -41.34
N CYS A 405 -37.54 14.06 -41.47
CA CYS A 405 -38.52 15.16 -41.36
C CYS A 405 -38.48 16.11 -42.56
N PRO A 406 -39.57 16.85 -42.80
CA PRO A 406 -39.59 17.95 -43.76
C PRO A 406 -38.57 19.01 -43.38
N CYS A 407 -37.80 19.47 -44.36
CA CYS A 407 -36.86 20.57 -44.12
C CYS A 407 -37.49 21.92 -44.46
N LEU A 408 -37.75 22.71 -43.41
CA LEU A 408 -38.07 24.13 -43.57
C LEU A 408 -36.77 24.89 -43.82
N ARG A 409 -36.68 25.56 -44.97
CA ARG A 409 -35.82 26.74 -45.08
C ARG A 409 -36.41 27.78 -44.12
N GLY A 410 -35.66 28.19 -43.11
CA GLY A 410 -36.11 29.23 -42.18
C GLY A 410 -36.70 30.43 -42.91
N GLY A 411 -37.96 30.72 -42.63
CA GLY A 411 -38.68 31.86 -43.14
C GLY A 411 -40.04 31.91 -42.46
N ALA A 412 -40.24 32.89 -41.58
CA ALA A 412 -41.57 33.18 -41.04
C ALA A 412 -42.46 33.60 -42.22
N GLN A 413 -43.40 32.75 -42.63
CA GLN A 413 -44.50 33.19 -43.49
C GLN A 413 -45.61 33.71 -42.57
N ALA A 414 -45.71 35.03 -42.47
CA ALA A 414 -46.93 35.65 -42.01
C ALA A 414 -48.01 35.35 -43.06
N GLY A 415 -48.93 34.45 -42.73
CA GLY A 415 -50.16 34.29 -43.50
C GLY A 415 -50.95 35.59 -43.39
N GLU A 416 -51.03 36.35 -44.47
CA GLU A 416 -51.92 37.50 -44.56
C GLU A 416 -53.35 36.97 -44.68
N LYS A 417 -54.13 37.10 -43.61
CA LYS A 417 -55.56 36.83 -43.61
C LYS A 417 -56.26 37.90 -42.81
N ASP A 418 -56.99 38.76 -43.53
CA ASP A 418 -57.92 39.72 -42.99
C ASP A 418 -58.93 39.05 -42.06
N GLY A 419 -59.05 39.59 -40.84
CA GLY A 419 -60.20 39.41 -39.96
C GLY A 419 -60.14 38.22 -38.99
N GLN A 420 -59.87 38.54 -37.72
CA GLN A 420 -60.30 37.85 -36.49
C GLN A 420 -60.20 36.31 -36.44
N THR A 421 -59.19 35.78 -35.76
CA THR A 421 -59.28 34.86 -34.60
C THR A 421 -57.87 34.45 -34.14
N GLU A 422 -57.74 33.98 -32.90
CA GLU A 422 -56.49 33.63 -32.21
C GLU A 422 -55.51 32.85 -33.10
N ALA A 423 -54.26 33.31 -33.14
CA ALA A 423 -53.16 32.58 -33.78
C ALA A 423 -52.80 31.37 -32.91
N GLU A 424 -53.40 30.22 -33.20
CA GLU A 424 -52.96 28.93 -32.68
C GLU A 424 -51.60 28.60 -33.33
N TRP A 425 -50.53 28.68 -32.54
CA TRP A 425 -49.20 28.28 -32.97
C TRP A 425 -49.14 26.77 -33.05
N GLU A 426 -49.49 26.18 -34.20
CA GLU A 426 -49.21 24.78 -34.46
C GLU A 426 -47.68 24.58 -34.47
N ARG A 427 -47.19 23.75 -33.55
CA ARG A 427 -45.76 23.39 -33.49
C ARG A 427 -45.44 22.48 -34.67
N GLU A 428 -44.84 23.04 -35.71
CA GLU A 428 -44.32 22.28 -36.84
C GLU A 428 -43.09 21.47 -36.39
N THR A 429 -43.08 20.15 -36.63
CA THR A 429 -41.92 19.30 -36.33
C THR A 429 -40.86 19.49 -37.41
N VAL A 430 -39.81 20.23 -37.11
CA VAL A 430 -38.74 20.57 -38.06
C VAL A 430 -37.46 19.86 -37.64
N CYS A 431 -36.80 19.22 -38.61
CA CYS A 431 -35.42 18.77 -38.49
C CYS A 431 -34.52 20.01 -38.25
N LEU A 432 -34.20 20.33 -36.98
CA LEU A 432 -33.04 21.17 -36.72
C LEU A 432 -31.79 20.31 -36.97
N PRO A 433 -30.82 20.77 -37.77
CA PRO A 433 -29.55 20.08 -37.86
C PRO A 433 -28.93 20.10 -36.46
N LEU A 434 -28.96 18.97 -35.76
CA LEU A 434 -28.16 18.82 -34.55
C LEU A 434 -26.70 18.96 -35.01
N PRO A 435 -25.94 19.92 -34.49
CA PRO A 435 -24.50 19.90 -34.71
C PRO A 435 -24.00 18.55 -34.22
N SER A 436 -23.22 17.87 -35.05
CA SER A 436 -22.51 16.65 -34.66
C SER A 436 -21.67 16.96 -33.44
N SER A 437 -22.20 16.74 -32.24
CA SER A 437 -21.40 16.80 -31.02
C SER A 437 -20.58 15.53 -30.99
N SER A 438 -19.45 15.54 -31.71
CA SER A 438 -18.26 14.89 -31.18
C SER A 438 -18.13 15.36 -29.73
N PRO A 439 -17.97 14.47 -28.73
CA PRO A 439 -17.63 14.91 -27.41
C PRO A 439 -16.20 15.47 -27.52
N SER A 440 -16.06 16.77 -27.73
CA SER A 440 -14.95 17.45 -27.10
C SER A 440 -15.11 17.21 -25.59
N PRO A 441 -14.02 17.07 -24.82
CA PRO A 441 -14.09 16.94 -23.38
C PRO A 441 -14.49 18.31 -22.81
N GLY A 442 -15.73 18.72 -23.04
CA GLY A 442 -16.33 19.93 -22.54
C GLY A 442 -17.04 19.57 -21.25
N LEU A 443 -16.36 19.76 -20.13
CA LEU A 443 -17.00 19.82 -18.82
C LEU A 443 -18.25 20.72 -18.95
N SER A 444 -19.40 20.19 -18.54
CA SER A 444 -20.66 20.94 -18.48
C SER A 444 -20.41 22.33 -17.90
N THR A 445 -21.12 23.36 -18.38
CA THR A 445 -21.00 24.73 -17.84
C THR A 445 -21.19 24.75 -16.32
N ALA A 446 -22.00 23.83 -15.78
CA ALA A 446 -22.13 23.59 -14.34
C ALA A 446 -20.84 23.07 -13.68
N ALA A 447 -20.11 22.18 -14.34
CA ALA A 447 -18.83 21.65 -13.87
C ALA A 447 -17.71 22.71 -13.95
N LEU A 448 -17.71 23.58 -14.96
CA LEU A 448 -16.80 24.73 -15.02
C LEU A 448 -17.04 25.73 -13.87
N LEU A 449 -18.31 26.01 -13.56
CA LEU A 449 -18.66 26.85 -12.41
C LEU A 449 -18.28 26.20 -11.07
N ALA A 450 -18.43 24.88 -10.95
CA ALA A 450 -18.00 24.14 -9.76
C ALA A 450 -16.48 24.15 -9.59
N ILE A 451 -15.71 23.95 -10.67
CA ILE A 451 -14.25 24.03 -10.64
C ILE A 451 -13.79 25.44 -10.27
N LEU A 452 -14.40 26.49 -10.85
CA LEU A 452 -14.08 27.87 -10.49
C LEU A 452 -14.38 28.17 -9.02
N ALA A 453 -15.48 27.65 -8.48
CA ALA A 453 -15.80 27.77 -7.06
C ALA A 453 -14.76 27.04 -6.18
N CYS A 454 -14.34 25.83 -6.55
CA CYS A 454 -13.30 25.08 -5.83
C CYS A 454 -11.93 25.76 -5.88
N VAL A 455 -11.56 26.36 -7.02
CA VAL A 455 -10.30 27.11 -7.13
C VAL A 455 -10.36 28.38 -6.28
N ALA A 456 -11.49 29.09 -6.24
CA ALA A 456 -11.66 30.27 -5.39
C ALA A 456 -11.57 29.93 -3.89
N THR A 457 -12.15 28.81 -3.46
CA THR A 457 -12.06 28.37 -2.06
C THR A 457 -10.65 27.94 -1.68
N LEU A 458 -9.94 27.21 -2.55
CA LEU A 458 -8.53 26.84 -2.32
C LEU A 458 -7.62 28.07 -2.23
N MET A 459 -7.84 29.07 -3.09
CA MET A 459 -7.11 30.34 -3.02
C MET A 459 -7.37 31.07 -1.70
N ALA A 460 -8.61 31.13 -1.22
CA ALA A 460 -8.94 31.73 0.07
C ALA A 460 -8.28 30.99 1.25
N VAL A 461 -8.31 29.66 1.25
CA VAL A 461 -7.67 28.83 2.29
C VAL A 461 -6.14 29.02 2.27
N SER A 462 -5.54 29.06 1.07
CA SER A 462 -4.09 29.31 0.94
C SER A 462 -3.70 30.70 1.48
N ALA A 463 -4.48 31.75 1.18
CA ALA A 463 -4.27 33.10 1.70
C ALA A 463 -4.42 33.18 3.22
N LEU A 464 -5.42 32.49 3.78
CA LEU A 464 -5.59 32.38 5.23
C LEU A 464 -4.40 31.67 5.88
N SER A 465 -3.93 30.58 5.27
CA SER A 465 -2.80 29.81 5.77
C SER A 465 -1.50 30.61 5.75
N LEU A 466 -1.27 31.42 4.70
CA LEU A 466 -0.11 32.31 4.59
C LEU A 466 -0.19 33.47 5.60
N SER A 467 -1.39 34.00 5.86
CA SER A 467 -1.61 35.05 6.85
C SER A 467 -1.36 34.54 8.28
N LEU A 468 -1.81 33.31 8.58
CA LEU A 468 -1.52 32.65 9.86
C LEU A 468 -0.04 32.31 10.02
N ARG A 469 0.65 31.92 8.93
CA ARG A 469 2.10 31.69 8.93
C ARG A 469 2.90 32.99 9.12
N ARG A 470 2.47 34.13 8.55
CA ARG A 470 3.10 35.44 8.81
C ARG A 470 2.97 35.84 10.28
N LYS A 471 1.77 35.71 10.86
CA LYS A 471 1.52 36.01 12.29
C LYS A 471 2.34 35.12 13.23
N LYS A 472 2.61 33.86 12.83
CA LYS A 472 3.48 32.92 13.54
C LYS A 472 4.98 33.22 13.35
N ARG A 473 5.37 33.88 12.25
CA ARG A 473 6.75 34.29 11.98
C ARG A 473 7.14 35.57 12.73
N ASP A 474 6.18 36.48 12.92
CA ASP A 474 6.36 37.70 13.73
C ASP A 474 6.48 37.40 15.23
N SER A 475 6.16 36.18 15.67
CA SER A 475 6.20 35.76 17.08
C SER A 475 7.45 34.96 17.48
N LEU A 476 8.36 34.62 16.55
CA LEU A 476 9.53 33.76 16.83
C LEU A 476 10.83 34.28 16.17
N SER A 477 11.50 35.20 16.89
CA SER A 477 12.98 35.40 17.04
C SER A 477 13.82 36.06 15.91
N PRO A 478 15.08 36.49 16.16
CA PRO A 478 15.69 37.19 17.32
C PRO A 478 16.71 38.33 16.96
N LEU A 479 16.94 39.23 17.94
CA LEU A 479 18.12 40.07 18.28
C LEU A 479 19.02 40.78 17.24
N GLU A 480 19.20 42.09 17.52
CA GLU A 480 20.38 43.01 17.42
C GLU A 480 19.91 44.33 16.77
N GLU A 481 20.31 45.55 17.13
CA GLU A 481 20.96 46.23 18.26
C GLU A 481 20.56 47.73 18.06
N ASP A 482 20.86 48.62 19.01
CA ASP A 482 20.60 50.08 18.98
C ASP A 482 19.11 50.48 19.21
N ASP A 483 18.69 51.02 20.35
CA ASP A 483 19.16 52.31 20.86
C ASP A 483 19.24 52.37 22.40
N VAL A 484 20.33 52.99 22.81
CA VAL A 484 20.72 53.36 24.15
C VAL A 484 19.84 54.50 24.69
N ARG A 485 19.50 54.37 25.99
CA ARG A 485 19.19 55.42 26.99
C ARG A 485 17.78 56.04 27.09
N GLU A 486 17.31 55.93 28.33
CA GLU A 486 16.67 56.96 29.16
C GLU A 486 15.22 57.35 28.85
N ASN A 487 14.30 56.88 29.71
CA ASN A 487 13.53 57.83 30.52
C ASN A 487 12.93 57.17 31.77
N ILE A 488 13.42 57.67 32.90
CA ILE A 488 12.94 57.52 34.28
C ILE A 488 11.49 57.97 34.40
N ILE A 489 10.62 57.17 35.03
CA ILE A 489 9.54 57.68 35.91
C ILE A 489 9.41 56.75 37.12
N THR A 490 9.40 57.40 38.27
CA THR A 490 9.41 56.97 39.68
C THR A 490 8.16 56.22 40.13
N TYR A 491 8.34 55.19 40.95
CA TYR A 491 7.30 54.65 41.84
C TYR A 491 7.48 55.29 43.21
N ASP A 492 6.55 56.16 43.57
CA ASP A 492 6.22 56.45 44.96
C ASP A 492 4.70 56.67 45.03
N ASP A 493 4.16 56.30 46.19
CA ASP A 493 2.76 56.41 46.64
C ASP A 493 1.84 55.31 46.06
N GLU A 494 1.25 54.39 46.82
CA GLU A 494 0.62 54.61 48.13
C GLU A 494 0.25 53.27 48.80
N GLY A 495 0.49 53.17 50.11
CA GLY A 495 -0.48 52.57 51.05
C GLY A 495 -0.43 51.06 51.29
N GLY A 496 0.26 50.67 52.36
CA GLY A 496 0.08 49.36 53.01
C GLY A 496 -1.29 49.20 53.70
N GLY A 497 -1.60 47.98 54.11
CA GLY A 497 -2.75 47.68 54.95
C GLY A 497 -2.93 46.17 55.13
N GLU A 498 -2.95 45.77 56.38
CA GLU A 498 -2.91 44.40 56.91
C GLU A 498 -4.28 43.69 56.86
N ALA A 499 -4.23 42.38 57.15
CA ALA A 499 -5.30 41.52 57.70
C ALA A 499 -6.43 41.04 56.77
N ASP A 500 -6.46 39.74 56.48
CA ASP A 500 -7.35 38.81 57.19
C ASP A 500 -7.03 37.34 56.86
N THR A 501 -6.63 36.62 57.90
CA THR A 501 -6.51 35.16 57.94
C THR A 501 -7.89 34.53 58.14
N ALA A 502 -8.32 33.66 57.23
CA ALA A 502 -9.39 32.70 57.50
C ALA A 502 -8.93 31.30 57.08
N ALA A 503 -8.67 30.49 58.10
CA ALA A 503 -8.34 29.08 58.04
C ALA A 503 -9.54 28.25 57.54
N PHE A 504 -9.29 27.22 56.73
CA PHE A 504 -10.22 26.12 56.55
C PHE A 504 -9.68 24.87 57.25
N ASP A 505 -10.47 24.42 58.21
CA ASP A 505 -10.27 23.29 59.11
C ASP A 505 -10.62 21.96 58.39
N ILE A 506 -9.73 20.96 58.49
CA ILE A 506 -9.86 19.63 57.88
C ILE A 506 -10.20 18.57 58.95
N ALA A 507 -10.72 18.97 60.10
CA ALA A 507 -11.24 18.06 61.12
C ALA A 507 -12.74 17.80 60.94
N ALA A 508 -13.10 17.09 59.86
CA ALA A 508 -14.39 16.40 59.81
C ALA A 508 -14.26 15.10 59.03
N LEU A 509 -14.47 14.00 59.77
CA LEU A 509 -14.82 12.64 59.32
C LEU A 509 -13.68 11.62 59.24
N GLN A 510 -13.11 11.28 60.41
CA GLN A 510 -12.76 9.89 60.74
C GLN A 510 -13.25 9.51 62.14
N SER A 511 -14.21 8.58 62.20
CA SER A 511 -14.44 7.57 63.26
C SER A 511 -15.70 6.77 62.85
N ALA A 512 -15.63 5.58 62.24
CA ALA A 512 -15.44 4.23 62.82
C ALA A 512 -16.47 3.87 63.94
N PRO A 513 -16.83 2.60 64.24
CA PRO A 513 -16.30 1.30 63.78
C PRO A 513 -17.32 0.11 63.59
N HIS A 514 -16.76 -1.00 63.07
CA HIS A 514 -17.03 -2.45 63.20
C HIS A 514 -18.28 -3.06 63.89
N GLY A 515 -18.78 -4.18 63.31
CA GLY A 515 -19.20 -5.36 64.11
C GLY A 515 -20.20 -6.38 63.53
N ALA A 516 -19.68 -7.45 62.92
CA ALA A 516 -20.06 -8.89 63.08
C ALA A 516 -21.46 -9.47 62.74
N ARG A 517 -21.41 -10.59 61.96
CA ARG A 517 -22.27 -11.83 61.98
C ARG A 517 -23.77 -11.64 61.64
N ARG A 518 -24.54 -12.52 60.96
CA ARG A 518 -24.55 -13.99 60.79
C ARG A 518 -25.62 -14.33 59.71
N ALA A 519 -25.33 -15.34 58.89
CA ALA A 519 -26.20 -16.33 58.22
C ALA A 519 -27.71 -16.07 57.96
N TYR A 520 -28.16 -16.36 56.73
CA TYR A 520 -29.29 -17.27 56.48
C TYR A 520 -29.12 -18.00 55.12
N ARG A 521 -28.98 -19.34 55.16
CA ARG A 521 -29.33 -20.30 54.10
C ARG A 521 -30.87 -20.34 54.03
N THR A 522 -31.53 -20.43 52.88
CA THR A 522 -32.02 -21.66 52.21
C THR A 522 -32.71 -21.21 50.90
N LEU A 523 -32.63 -21.91 49.78
CA LEU A 523 -33.46 -23.07 49.47
C LEU A 523 -32.88 -23.83 48.27
N ASP A 524 -32.83 -25.14 48.45
CA ASP A 524 -32.40 -26.13 47.48
C ASP A 524 -33.65 -26.92 47.02
N SER A 525 -33.72 -27.16 45.72
CA SER A 525 -34.19 -28.34 44.98
C SER A 525 -35.30 -29.26 45.52
N ARG A 526 -36.27 -29.54 44.64
CA ARG A 526 -36.96 -30.84 44.46
C ARG A 526 -37.20 -31.02 42.95
N ASN A 527 -36.46 -31.93 42.29
CA ASN A 527 -36.71 -33.36 42.11
C ASN A 527 -37.73 -33.68 41.01
N MET A 528 -37.25 -34.14 39.84
CA MET A 528 -37.21 -35.56 39.49
C MET A 528 -36.14 -35.81 38.43
#